data_AF-A0A0G1TNN0-F1
#
_entry.id   AF-A0A0G1TNN0-F1
#
_cell.length_a   1.000
_cell.length_b   1.000
_cell.length_c   1.000
_cell.angle_alpha   90.00
_cell.angle_beta   90.00
_cell.angle_gamma   90.00
#
_symmetry.space_group_name_H-M   'P 1'
#
loop_
_entity.id
_entity.type
_entity.pdbx_description
1 polymer ?
#
loop_
_entity_poly.entity_id
_entity_poly.type
_entity_poly.pdbx_seq_one_letter_code
_entity_poly.pdbx_strand_id
1 'polypeptide(L)'
;MAIERLGVVYASRQLVGDNGDKRGSYFRLKNEEQKALWQAWSEGCPIAVRLIVERGAKVMKLRYGEVNFWSGYIFGLLLQRGYAPEQLNNFMGPIDRLPSEPLGDHNPTWIPKELETRVYNTAVGYAFPRLITKFIEEDWFIVNGNINTQRQKRLCSALDILDEVIKKDPQRQLSPEQILAKVAEELATISPADKFPYLIRCMLSAAKLAEDNCKCAYAQIVKAIKSNAPILWAAYDNLTTDQKKKCGIALLQA
;
A
#
# COMPACT_ATOMS: atom_id res chain seq x y z
N MET A 1 13.60 -19.23 22.15
CA MET A 1 12.35 -19.82 21.63
C MET A 1 12.15 -19.34 20.21
N ALA A 2 12.31 -20.21 19.22
CA ALA A 2 11.92 -19.92 17.86
C ALA A 2 10.38 -19.88 17.83
N ILE A 3 9.81 -18.69 17.60
CA ILE A 3 8.38 -18.58 17.36
C ILE A 3 8.18 -19.10 15.93
N GLU A 4 7.54 -20.26 15.79
CA GLU A 4 7.05 -20.75 14.51
C GLU A 4 5.95 -19.79 14.04
N ARG A 5 6.26 -18.96 13.03
CA ARG A 5 5.41 -17.88 12.52
C ARG A 5 4.73 -18.33 11.23
N LEU A 6 3.61 -19.05 11.36
CA LEU A 6 2.77 -19.46 10.24
C LEU A 6 1.65 -18.40 10.03
N GLY A 7 1.44 -17.95 8.80
CA GLY A 7 0.39 -16.97 8.46
C GLY A 7 -0.96 -17.64 8.11
N VAL A 8 -2.04 -16.85 8.08
CA VAL A 8 -3.42 -17.34 7.87
C VAL A 8 -4.11 -16.76 6.64
N VAL A 9 -4.99 -17.59 6.11
CA VAL A 9 -5.61 -17.58 4.80
C VAL A 9 -6.88 -16.73 4.75
N TYR A 10 -6.97 -15.80 3.79
CA TYR A 10 -8.23 -15.32 3.22
C TYR A 10 -8.24 -15.71 1.74
N ALA A 11 -9.34 -16.31 1.26
CA ALA A 11 -9.46 -16.68 -0.15
C ALA A 11 -8.28 -17.54 -0.67
N SER A 12 -7.73 -18.39 0.19
CA SER A 12 -6.49 -19.18 0.06
C SER A 12 -5.13 -18.53 0.42
N ARG A 13 -4.93 -17.21 0.66
CA ARG A 13 -3.58 -16.61 1.04
C ARG A 13 -3.63 -15.32 1.91
N GLN A 14 -2.50 -14.91 2.49
CA GLN A 14 -2.39 -14.26 3.82
C GLN A 14 -2.26 -12.72 3.84
N LEU A 15 -3.00 -12.05 4.73
CA LEU A 15 -2.55 -10.81 5.41
C LEU A 15 -2.08 -11.24 6.80
N VAL A 16 -0.81 -11.01 7.12
CA VAL A 16 -0.17 -11.71 8.24
C VAL A 16 -0.52 -11.13 9.60
N GLY A 17 -1.70 -11.46 10.11
CA GLY A 17 -2.20 -10.89 11.35
C GLY A 17 -3.44 -11.58 11.93
N ASP A 18 -3.55 -12.90 11.90
CA ASP A 18 -4.28 -13.63 12.94
C ASP A 18 -4.00 -15.11 12.73
N ASN A 19 -3.73 -15.89 13.76
CA ASN A 19 -3.93 -17.33 13.66
C ASN A 19 -5.43 -17.55 13.78
N GLY A 20 -6.11 -17.83 12.68
CA GLY A 20 -7.26 -18.71 12.71
C GLY A 20 -6.93 -19.87 13.66
N ASP A 21 -7.63 -19.91 14.79
CA ASP A 21 -7.45 -20.82 15.92
C ASP A 21 -6.40 -20.43 17.00
N LYS A 22 -6.73 -19.41 17.82
CA LYS A 22 -6.94 -19.53 19.30
C LYS A 22 -7.08 -18.15 19.96
N ARG A 23 -8.32 -17.62 20.03
CA ARG A 23 -8.80 -16.67 21.09
C ARG A 23 -7.88 -15.46 21.43
N GLY A 24 -7.57 -14.57 20.48
CA GLY A 24 -7.17 -13.19 20.81
C GLY A 24 -5.70 -12.97 21.20
N SER A 25 -4.74 -13.58 20.50
CA SER A 25 -3.30 -13.38 20.72
C SER A 25 -2.84 -11.92 20.55
N TYR A 26 -3.34 -11.20 19.53
CA TYR A 26 -3.06 -9.76 19.33
C TYR A 26 -3.57 -8.91 20.51
N PHE A 27 -4.80 -9.16 20.96
CA PHE A 27 -5.39 -8.43 22.10
C PHE A 27 -4.70 -8.77 23.44
N ARG A 28 -3.99 -9.89 23.52
CA ARG A 28 -3.15 -10.28 24.66
C ARG A 28 -1.75 -9.65 24.63
N LEU A 29 -1.32 -9.08 23.51
CA LEU A 29 -0.06 -8.32 23.45
C LEU A 29 -0.18 -7.12 24.38
N LYS A 30 0.73 -7.02 25.35
CA LYS A 30 0.65 -6.00 26.40
C LYS A 30 1.35 -4.70 26.01
N ASN A 31 2.36 -4.76 25.15
CA ASN A 31 3.12 -3.58 24.76
C ASN A 31 2.84 -3.17 23.30
N GLU A 32 3.03 -1.89 23.04
CA GLU A 32 2.75 -1.26 21.75
C GLU A 32 3.74 -1.72 20.67
N GLU A 33 4.97 -2.03 21.05
CA GLU A 33 6.02 -2.49 20.13
C GLU A 33 5.68 -3.84 19.51
N GLN A 34 5.26 -4.82 20.31
CA GLN A 34 4.82 -6.13 19.82
C GLN A 34 3.61 -5.99 18.91
N LYS A 35 2.66 -5.11 19.23
CA LYS A 35 1.50 -4.84 18.36
C LYS A 35 1.93 -4.22 17.03
N ALA A 36 2.83 -3.23 17.07
CA ALA A 36 3.36 -2.59 15.88
C ALA A 36 4.12 -3.59 15.00
N LEU A 37 5.02 -4.39 15.57
CA LEU A 37 5.77 -5.42 14.86
C LEU A 37 4.82 -6.45 14.23
N TRP A 38 3.82 -6.91 14.96
CA TRP A 38 2.86 -7.87 14.45
C TRP A 38 2.04 -7.30 13.28
N GLN A 39 1.62 -6.04 13.34
CA GLN A 39 0.90 -5.41 12.23
C GLN A 39 1.82 -5.06 11.05
N ALA A 40 3.08 -4.72 11.31
CA ALA A 40 4.09 -4.49 10.29
C ALA A 40 4.39 -5.77 9.50
N TRP A 41 4.33 -6.90 10.19
CA TRP A 41 4.48 -8.22 9.61
C TRP A 41 3.34 -8.54 8.65
N SER A 42 2.11 -8.13 8.97
CA SER A 42 0.96 -8.26 8.06
C SER A 42 1.19 -7.60 6.70
N GLU A 43 1.95 -6.51 6.71
CA GLU A 43 2.30 -5.71 5.55
C GLU A 43 3.60 -6.17 4.87
N GLY A 44 4.25 -7.22 5.38
CA GLY A 44 5.55 -7.71 4.89
C GLY A 44 6.66 -6.66 5.01
N CYS A 45 6.62 -5.77 6.01
CA CYS A 45 7.56 -4.66 6.12
C CYS A 45 8.95 -5.15 6.60
N PRO A 46 10.01 -5.03 5.78
CA PRO A 46 11.32 -5.59 6.11
C PRO A 46 12.13 -4.75 7.12
N ILE A 47 11.71 -3.50 7.36
CA ILE A 47 12.41 -2.52 8.23
C ILE A 47 11.58 -2.07 9.43
N ALA A 48 10.56 -2.85 9.83
CA ALA A 48 9.61 -2.48 10.89
C ALA A 48 10.29 -2.08 12.20
N VAL A 49 11.31 -2.83 12.63
CA VAL A 49 12.08 -2.56 13.85
C VAL A 49 12.71 -1.16 13.81
N ARG A 50 13.35 -0.82 12.68
CA ARG A 50 13.97 0.51 12.49
C ARG A 50 12.93 1.62 12.59
N LEU A 51 11.80 1.47 11.88
CA LEU A 51 10.72 2.47 11.89
C LEU A 51 10.10 2.65 13.28
N ILE A 52 9.97 1.57 14.06
CA ILE A 52 9.45 1.62 15.43
C ILE A 52 10.41 2.39 16.35
N VAL A 53 11.72 2.18 16.22
CA VAL A 53 12.74 2.91 16.98
C VAL A 53 12.72 4.40 16.59
N GLU A 54 12.68 4.71 15.30
CA GLU A 54 12.74 6.09 14.80
C GLU A 54 11.48 6.90 15.07
N ARG A 55 10.28 6.29 14.97
CA ARG A 55 9.00 7.01 14.99
C ARG A 55 8.13 6.71 16.22
N GLY A 56 8.52 5.71 17.00
CA GLY A 56 7.78 5.25 18.17
C GLY A 56 6.74 4.17 17.86
N ALA A 57 6.69 3.17 18.75
CA ALA A 57 5.81 2.00 18.63
C ALA A 57 4.33 2.35 18.49
N LYS A 58 3.82 3.31 19.28
CA LYS A 58 2.41 3.73 19.24
C LYS A 58 2.02 4.29 17.87
N VAL A 59 2.89 5.13 17.29
CA VAL A 59 2.67 5.73 15.97
C VAL A 59 2.68 4.66 14.90
N MET A 60 3.68 3.76 14.94
CA MET A 60 3.78 2.68 13.96
C MET A 60 2.63 1.68 14.07
N LYS A 61 2.18 1.35 15.28
CA LYS A 61 0.97 0.52 15.49
C LYS A 61 -0.26 1.15 14.83
N LEU A 62 -0.51 2.43 15.09
CA LEU A 62 -1.65 3.11 14.46
C LEU A 62 -1.52 3.11 12.93
N ARG A 63 -0.31 3.39 12.41
CA ARG A 63 -0.08 3.44 10.98
C ARG A 63 -0.27 2.09 10.30
N TYR A 64 0.32 1.01 10.82
CA TYR A 64 0.13 -0.32 10.25
C TYR A 64 -1.31 -0.81 10.43
N GLY A 65 -1.95 -0.52 11.56
CA GLY A 65 -3.36 -0.84 11.76
C GLY A 65 -4.27 -0.16 10.73
N GLU A 66 -4.00 1.09 10.40
CA GLU A 66 -4.72 1.82 9.37
C GLU A 66 -4.52 1.21 7.98
N VAL A 67 -3.27 0.92 7.59
CA VAL A 67 -2.98 0.29 6.28
C VAL A 67 -3.68 -1.07 6.19
N ASN A 68 -3.58 -1.91 7.22
CA ASN A 68 -4.24 -3.21 7.27
C ASN A 68 -5.78 -3.10 7.14
N PHE A 69 -6.40 -2.12 7.81
CA PHE A 69 -7.83 -1.86 7.68
C PHE A 69 -8.21 -1.55 6.23
N TRP A 70 -7.47 -0.64 5.59
CA TRP A 70 -7.75 -0.24 4.21
C TRP A 70 -7.50 -1.36 3.21
N SER A 71 -6.45 -2.16 3.41
CA SER A 71 -6.22 -3.39 2.67
C SER A 71 -7.46 -4.29 2.75
N GLY A 72 -7.89 -4.65 3.96
CA GLY A 72 -9.08 -5.49 4.16
C GLY A 72 -10.34 -4.93 3.52
N TYR A 73 -10.57 -3.62 3.62
CA TYR A 73 -11.72 -2.96 3.00
C TYR A 73 -11.68 -3.03 1.47
N ILE A 74 -10.56 -2.67 0.85
CA ILE A 74 -10.39 -2.67 -0.61
C ILE A 74 -10.61 -4.07 -1.19
N PHE A 75 -10.02 -5.11 -0.57
CA PHE A 75 -10.22 -6.48 -1.04
C PHE A 75 -11.62 -7.02 -0.75
N GLY A 76 -12.22 -6.64 0.36
CA GLY A 76 -13.62 -6.92 0.65
C GLY A 76 -14.54 -6.36 -0.44
N LEU A 77 -14.27 -5.13 -0.90
CA LEU A 77 -15.02 -4.51 -1.98
C LEU A 77 -14.80 -5.23 -3.32
N LEU A 78 -13.56 -5.56 -3.68
CA LEU A 78 -13.27 -6.33 -4.90
C LEU A 78 -14.00 -7.69 -4.91
N LEU A 79 -14.00 -8.42 -3.79
CA LEU A 79 -14.77 -9.67 -3.62
C LEU A 79 -16.27 -9.44 -3.82
N GLN A 80 -16.84 -8.42 -3.18
CA GLN A 80 -18.25 -8.07 -3.33
C GLN A 80 -18.62 -7.70 -4.78
N ARG A 81 -17.65 -7.19 -5.54
CA ARG A 81 -17.78 -6.89 -6.97
C ARG A 81 -17.44 -8.06 -7.88
N GLY A 82 -17.25 -9.27 -7.33
CA GLY A 82 -17.15 -10.51 -8.07
C GLY A 82 -15.76 -10.85 -8.59
N TYR A 83 -14.70 -10.23 -8.04
CA TYR A 83 -13.33 -10.71 -8.26
C TYR A 83 -13.16 -12.06 -7.57
N ALA A 84 -12.61 -13.03 -8.29
CA ALA A 84 -12.30 -14.34 -7.74
C ALA A 84 -11.11 -14.27 -6.78
N PRO A 85 -11.07 -15.12 -5.74
CA PRO A 85 -9.92 -15.27 -4.84
C PRO A 85 -8.55 -15.28 -5.52
N GLU A 86 -8.43 -16.02 -6.63
CA GLU A 86 -7.17 -16.16 -7.36
C GLU A 86 -6.75 -14.85 -8.03
N GLN A 87 -7.71 -14.02 -8.47
CA GLN A 87 -7.42 -12.70 -9.04
C GLN A 87 -6.89 -11.73 -7.98
N LEU A 88 -7.33 -11.88 -6.73
CA LEU A 88 -6.85 -11.06 -5.61
C LEU A 88 -5.41 -11.39 -5.21
N ASN A 89 -4.93 -12.60 -5.50
CA ASN A 89 -3.51 -12.92 -5.33
C ASN A 89 -2.60 -12.03 -6.20
N ASN A 90 -3.11 -11.44 -7.29
CA ASN A 90 -2.32 -10.49 -8.07
C ASN A 90 -2.11 -9.17 -7.33
N PHE A 91 -2.92 -8.85 -6.31
CA PHE A 91 -2.76 -7.64 -5.50
C PHE A 91 -1.82 -7.84 -4.32
N MET A 92 -1.91 -8.97 -3.61
CA MET A 92 -1.18 -9.18 -2.36
C MET A 92 -0.60 -10.57 -2.19
N GLY A 93 -0.76 -11.45 -3.16
CA GLY A 93 -0.18 -12.78 -3.09
C GLY A 93 1.35 -12.68 -3.05
N PRO A 94 2.02 -13.59 -2.33
CA PRO A 94 3.46 -13.66 -2.37
C PRO A 94 3.91 -13.99 -3.80
N ILE A 95 4.81 -13.16 -4.34
CA ILE A 95 5.43 -13.37 -5.66
C ILE A 95 6.91 -13.71 -5.46
N ASP A 96 7.44 -14.57 -6.32
CA ASP A 96 8.87 -14.88 -6.31
C ASP A 96 9.67 -13.68 -6.82
N ARG A 97 10.81 -13.43 -6.19
CA ARG A 97 11.74 -12.38 -6.62
C ARG A 97 12.45 -12.79 -7.90
N LEU A 98 12.70 -11.81 -8.76
CA LEU A 98 13.59 -12.03 -9.88
C LEU A 98 15.04 -12.20 -9.36
N PRO A 99 15.86 -13.08 -9.96
CA PRO A 99 17.26 -13.23 -9.56
C PRO A 99 18.07 -11.92 -9.62
N SER A 100 17.68 -11.00 -10.50
CA SER A 100 18.27 -9.66 -10.64
C SER A 100 17.76 -8.63 -9.63
N GLU A 101 16.74 -8.96 -8.84
CA GLU A 101 16.05 -8.08 -7.89
C GLU A 101 16.05 -8.70 -6.47
N PRO A 102 17.24 -8.92 -5.89
CA PRO A 102 17.33 -9.42 -4.52
C PRO A 102 16.73 -8.41 -3.54
N LEU A 103 16.35 -8.88 -2.36
CA LEU A 103 15.85 -8.02 -1.28
C LEU A 103 16.81 -6.86 -1.02
N GLY A 104 16.25 -5.64 -0.90
CA GLY A 104 16.99 -4.42 -0.63
C GLY A 104 17.15 -4.17 0.87
N ASP A 105 16.84 -2.95 1.32
CA ASP A 105 16.94 -2.54 2.71
C ASP A 105 16.06 -3.41 3.63
N HIS A 106 16.68 -4.10 4.59
CA HIS A 106 15.97 -4.93 5.55
C HIS A 106 16.70 -5.08 6.88
N ASN A 107 15.96 -5.50 7.92
CA ASN A 107 16.54 -5.91 9.19
C ASN A 107 16.76 -7.44 9.21
N PRO A 108 18.02 -7.92 9.31
CA PRO A 108 18.36 -9.34 9.17
C PRO A 108 17.86 -10.22 10.32
N THR A 109 17.47 -9.64 11.46
CA THR A 109 16.93 -10.39 12.62
C THR A 109 15.41 -10.35 12.70
N TRP A 110 14.77 -9.55 11.85
CA TRP A 110 13.33 -9.35 11.83
C TRP A 110 12.61 -10.20 10.79
N ILE A 111 13.17 -10.23 9.57
CA ILE A 111 12.55 -10.91 8.43
C ILE A 111 12.86 -12.41 8.45
N PRO A 112 11.97 -13.25 7.89
CA PRO A 112 12.24 -14.66 7.72
C PRO A 112 13.08 -14.84 6.43
N LYS A 113 13.78 -15.97 6.29
CA LYS A 113 14.65 -16.22 5.14
C LYS A 113 13.88 -16.21 3.81
N GLU A 114 12.61 -16.58 3.85
CA GLU A 114 11.70 -16.62 2.71
C GLU A 114 11.56 -15.24 2.03
N LEU A 115 11.67 -14.13 2.78
CA LEU A 115 11.64 -12.78 2.20
C LEU A 115 12.85 -12.48 1.29
N GLU A 116 13.94 -13.25 1.38
CA GLU A 116 15.07 -13.17 0.46
C GLU A 116 14.70 -13.65 -0.95
N THR A 117 13.69 -14.53 -1.04
CA THR A 117 13.26 -15.17 -2.30
C THR A 117 11.87 -14.75 -2.75
N ARG A 118 11.09 -14.10 -1.86
CA ARG A 118 9.69 -13.72 -2.10
C ARG A 118 9.38 -12.31 -1.66
N VAL A 119 8.35 -11.73 -2.27
CA VAL A 119 7.74 -10.45 -1.92
C VAL A 119 6.33 -10.73 -1.42
N TYR A 120 6.06 -10.51 -0.14
CA TYR A 120 4.77 -10.83 0.48
C TYR A 120 3.71 -9.73 0.33
N ASN A 121 4.12 -8.51 0.03
CA ASN A 121 3.23 -7.40 -0.26
C ASN A 121 3.69 -6.75 -1.56
N THR A 122 2.93 -6.94 -2.64
CA THR A 122 3.33 -6.43 -3.95
C THR A 122 3.45 -4.89 -3.92
N ALA A 123 4.12 -4.31 -4.91
CA ALA A 123 4.20 -2.85 -5.02
C ALA A 123 2.80 -2.21 -5.04
N VAL A 124 1.82 -2.86 -5.68
CA VAL A 124 0.41 -2.42 -5.69
C VAL A 124 -0.24 -2.61 -4.33
N GLY A 125 -0.08 -3.78 -3.70
CA GLY A 125 -0.63 -4.08 -2.38
C GLY A 125 -0.16 -3.09 -1.31
N TYR A 126 1.07 -2.61 -1.41
CA TYR A 126 1.60 -1.54 -0.57
C TYR A 126 1.02 -0.16 -0.95
N ALA A 127 0.98 0.16 -2.24
CA ALA A 127 0.59 1.48 -2.72
C ALA A 127 -0.90 1.79 -2.51
N PHE A 128 -1.78 0.80 -2.71
CA PHE A 128 -3.22 1.00 -2.74
C PHE A 128 -3.82 1.53 -1.43
N PRO A 129 -3.67 0.85 -0.29
CA PRO A 129 -4.18 1.36 1.00
C PRO A 129 -3.52 2.70 1.36
N ARG A 130 -2.27 2.93 0.95
CA ARG A 130 -1.56 4.19 1.18
C ARG A 130 -2.12 5.35 0.37
N LEU A 131 -2.54 5.10 -0.86
CA LEU A 131 -3.20 6.08 -1.72
C LEU A 131 -4.49 6.59 -1.05
N ILE A 132 -5.34 5.66 -0.60
CA ILE A 132 -6.60 5.98 0.06
C ILE A 132 -6.38 6.70 1.39
N THR A 133 -5.54 6.13 2.28
CA THR A 133 -5.22 6.79 3.56
C THR A 133 -4.69 8.19 3.36
N LYS A 134 -3.74 8.38 2.44
CA LYS A 134 -3.15 9.70 2.22
C LYS A 134 -4.19 10.69 1.69
N PHE A 135 -5.03 10.31 0.75
CA PHE A 135 -6.10 11.19 0.28
C PHE A 135 -7.05 11.63 1.41
N ILE A 136 -7.36 10.75 2.36
CA ILE A 136 -8.27 11.01 3.48
C ILE A 136 -7.62 11.83 4.60
N GLU A 137 -6.36 11.50 4.95
CA GLU A 137 -5.68 12.00 6.15
C GLU A 137 -5.16 13.43 6.05
N GLU A 138 -5.12 14.05 4.87
CA GLU A 138 -4.36 15.28 4.69
C GLU A 138 -4.82 16.48 5.56
N ASP A 139 -3.93 16.90 6.49
CA ASP A 139 -3.77 18.21 7.17
C ASP A 139 -3.77 19.46 6.25
N TRP A 140 -4.10 19.32 4.97
CA TRP A 140 -3.76 20.31 3.94
C TRP A 140 -4.87 21.30 3.63
N PHE A 141 -5.93 21.28 4.43
CA PHE A 141 -7.02 22.23 4.40
C PHE A 141 -7.29 22.71 5.84
N ILE A 142 -6.31 23.35 6.46
CA ILE A 142 -6.63 24.29 7.55
C ILE A 142 -7.08 25.58 6.87
N VAL A 143 -8.33 25.59 6.43
CA VAL A 143 -9.03 26.83 6.05
C VAL A 143 -10.37 26.80 6.77
N ASN A 144 -10.42 27.44 7.94
CA ASN A 144 -11.63 27.94 8.62
C ASN A 144 -12.90 27.08 8.47
N GLY A 145 -12.85 25.79 8.82
CA GLY A 145 -13.99 24.88 8.72
C GLY A 145 -13.88 23.65 9.63
N ASN A 146 -15.01 22.96 9.84
CA ASN A 146 -15.08 21.76 10.66
C ASN A 146 -14.32 20.61 9.98
N ILE A 147 -13.10 20.34 10.43
CA ILE A 147 -12.15 19.32 9.92
C ILE A 147 -12.83 17.96 9.73
N ASN A 148 -13.77 17.61 10.61
CA ASN A 148 -14.48 16.33 10.56
C ASN A 148 -15.37 16.20 9.32
N THR A 149 -16.03 17.28 8.89
CA THR A 149 -16.94 17.25 7.73
C THR A 149 -16.17 17.10 6.41
N GLN A 150 -14.99 17.73 6.27
CA GLN A 150 -14.17 17.59 5.06
C GLN A 150 -13.56 16.20 4.96
N ARG A 151 -13.04 15.66 6.08
CA ARG A 151 -12.49 14.30 6.14
C ARG A 151 -13.55 13.26 5.79
N GLN A 152 -14.77 13.40 6.33
CA GLN A 152 -15.90 12.54 5.99
C GLN A 152 -16.26 12.60 4.51
N LYS A 153 -16.33 13.80 3.92
CA LYS A 153 -16.61 13.96 2.48
C LYS A 153 -15.55 13.26 1.63
N ARG A 154 -14.26 13.44 1.93
CA ARG A 154 -13.17 12.76 1.21
C ARG A 154 -13.21 11.25 1.39
N LEU A 155 -13.51 10.78 2.60
CA LEU A 155 -13.72 9.36 2.84
C LEU A 155 -14.81 8.83 1.91
N CYS A 156 -15.99 9.44 1.89
CA CYS A 156 -17.08 9.04 0.99
C CYS A 156 -16.63 9.09 -0.48
N SER A 157 -16.02 10.19 -0.93
CA SER A 157 -15.56 10.32 -2.32
C SER A 157 -14.51 9.27 -2.70
N ALA A 158 -13.57 8.94 -1.81
CA ALA A 158 -12.57 7.91 -2.07
C ALA A 158 -13.21 6.53 -2.21
N LEU A 159 -14.20 6.23 -1.36
CA LEU A 159 -14.95 4.98 -1.42
C LEU A 159 -15.79 4.88 -2.70
N ASP A 160 -16.49 5.97 -3.06
CA ASP A 160 -17.30 6.04 -4.29
C ASP A 160 -16.42 5.89 -5.53
N ILE A 161 -15.28 6.59 -5.59
CA ILE A 161 -14.31 6.49 -6.69
C ILE A 161 -13.78 5.06 -6.82
N LEU A 162 -13.36 4.45 -5.71
CA LEU A 162 -12.86 3.08 -5.72
C LEU A 162 -13.92 2.13 -6.27
N ASP A 163 -15.15 2.24 -5.78
CA ASP A 163 -16.28 1.41 -6.20
C ASP A 163 -16.63 1.59 -7.69
N GLU A 164 -16.67 2.84 -8.16
CA GLU A 164 -16.98 3.16 -9.55
C GLU A 164 -15.88 2.71 -10.51
N VAL A 165 -14.59 2.85 -10.16
CA VAL A 165 -13.49 2.31 -10.99
C VAL A 165 -13.62 0.79 -11.12
N ILE A 166 -13.94 0.09 -10.03
CA ILE A 166 -14.12 -1.36 -10.05
C ILE A 166 -15.36 -1.76 -10.89
N LYS A 167 -16.49 -1.06 -10.74
CA LYS A 167 -17.71 -1.31 -11.51
C LYS A 167 -17.55 -1.09 -13.01
N LYS A 168 -16.73 -0.11 -13.41
CA LYS A 168 -16.41 0.18 -14.82
C LYS A 168 -15.60 -0.93 -15.50
N ASP A 169 -15.14 -1.94 -14.75
CA ASP A 169 -14.52 -3.16 -15.27
C ASP A 169 -15.38 -4.42 -14.97
N PRO A 170 -16.55 -4.55 -15.61
CA PRO A 170 -17.48 -5.66 -15.35
C PRO A 170 -16.91 -7.02 -15.76
N GLN A 171 -15.89 -7.04 -16.64
CA GLN A 171 -15.21 -8.24 -17.09
C GLN A 171 -13.96 -8.58 -16.26
N ARG A 172 -13.58 -7.71 -15.30
CA ARG A 172 -12.43 -7.89 -14.40
C ARG A 172 -11.14 -8.14 -15.17
N GLN A 173 -10.93 -7.34 -16.20
CA GLN A 173 -9.78 -7.43 -17.11
C GLN A 173 -8.65 -6.48 -16.72
N LEU A 174 -8.92 -5.49 -15.87
CA LEU A 174 -7.89 -4.57 -15.42
C LEU A 174 -6.92 -5.31 -14.48
N SER A 175 -5.63 -5.14 -14.75
CA SER A 175 -4.57 -5.51 -13.83
C SER A 175 -4.62 -4.66 -12.55
N PRO A 176 -4.07 -5.15 -11.42
CA PRO A 176 -3.96 -4.38 -10.19
C PRO A 176 -3.34 -2.99 -10.37
N GLU A 177 -2.30 -2.88 -11.19
CA GLU A 177 -1.62 -1.62 -11.52
C GLU A 177 -2.56 -0.65 -12.27
N GLN A 178 -3.37 -1.16 -13.20
CA GLN A 178 -4.34 -0.35 -13.93
C GLN A 178 -5.47 0.16 -13.02
N ILE A 179 -5.96 -0.67 -12.10
CA ILE A 179 -6.99 -0.26 -11.13
C ILE A 179 -6.39 0.80 -10.19
N LEU A 180 -5.18 0.58 -9.66
CA LEU A 180 -4.47 1.56 -8.84
C LEU A 180 -4.31 2.90 -9.56
N ALA A 181 -3.84 2.88 -10.82
CA ALA A 181 -3.64 4.08 -11.62
C ALA A 181 -4.96 4.83 -11.89
N LYS A 182 -6.04 4.12 -12.24
CA LYS A 182 -7.36 4.72 -12.48
C LYS A 182 -7.95 5.34 -11.21
N VAL A 183 -7.86 4.66 -10.07
CA VAL A 183 -8.29 5.23 -8.79
C VAL A 183 -7.48 6.48 -8.46
N ALA A 184 -6.15 6.45 -8.63
CA ALA A 184 -5.30 7.61 -8.39
C ALA A 184 -5.66 8.80 -9.30
N GLU A 185 -5.94 8.55 -10.57
CA GLU A 185 -6.36 9.56 -11.53
C GLU A 185 -7.67 10.23 -11.12
N GLU A 186 -8.69 9.42 -10.79
CA GLU A 186 -10.01 9.93 -10.37
C GLU A 186 -9.88 10.73 -9.06
N LEU A 187 -9.05 10.28 -8.11
CA LEU A 187 -8.73 11.07 -6.91
C LEU A 187 -8.02 12.39 -7.25
N ALA A 188 -7.15 12.39 -8.26
CA ALA A 188 -6.47 13.59 -8.72
C ALA A 188 -7.44 14.62 -9.31
N THR A 189 -8.51 14.20 -10.00
CA THR A 189 -9.51 15.12 -10.57
C THR A 189 -10.22 15.99 -9.52
N ILE A 190 -10.35 15.47 -8.29
CA ILE A 190 -10.97 16.16 -7.15
C ILE A 190 -9.94 16.69 -6.15
N SER A 191 -8.65 16.56 -6.45
CA SER A 191 -7.55 17.04 -5.61
C SER A 191 -6.97 18.35 -6.17
N PRO A 192 -6.50 19.26 -5.30
CA PRO A 192 -5.66 20.37 -5.74
C PRO A 192 -4.37 19.87 -6.42
N ALA A 193 -3.91 20.58 -7.46
CA ALA A 193 -2.75 20.14 -8.26
C ALA A 193 -1.44 20.05 -7.45
N ASP A 194 -1.28 20.83 -6.38
CA ASP A 194 -0.12 20.77 -5.49
C ASP A 194 -0.05 19.45 -4.69
N LYS A 195 -1.12 18.65 -4.70
CA LYS A 195 -1.18 17.32 -4.06
C LYS A 195 -0.72 16.19 -4.96
N PHE A 196 -0.68 16.39 -6.28
CA PHE A 196 -0.35 15.32 -7.22
C PHE A 196 0.97 14.61 -6.91
N PRO A 197 2.07 15.30 -6.51
CA PRO A 197 3.31 14.62 -6.12
C PRO A 197 3.14 13.59 -5.00
N TYR A 198 2.16 13.77 -4.11
CA TYR A 198 1.94 12.89 -2.98
C TYR A 198 1.15 11.64 -3.37
N LEU A 199 0.16 11.78 -4.26
CA LEU A 199 -0.54 10.64 -4.88
C LEU A 199 0.46 9.81 -5.69
N ILE A 200 1.30 10.47 -6.49
CA ILE A 200 2.38 9.83 -7.26
C ILE A 200 3.36 9.11 -6.33
N ARG A 201 3.78 9.74 -5.23
CA ARG A 201 4.68 9.13 -4.23
C ARG A 201 4.08 7.87 -3.60
N CYS A 202 2.76 7.80 -3.39
CA CYS A 202 2.13 6.59 -2.87
C CYS A 202 2.30 5.41 -3.83
N MET A 203 2.23 5.65 -5.14
CA MET A 203 2.39 4.62 -6.18
C MET A 203 3.86 4.32 -6.49
N LEU A 204 4.73 5.34 -6.46
CA LEU A 204 6.14 5.26 -6.86
C LEU A 204 7.06 5.64 -5.69
N SER A 205 6.89 5.00 -4.54
CA SER A 205 7.68 5.34 -3.34
C SER A 205 9.15 4.93 -3.48
N ALA A 206 10.07 5.90 -3.43
CA ALA A 206 11.51 5.62 -3.48
C ALA A 206 11.99 4.77 -2.29
N ALA A 207 11.46 5.03 -1.09
CA ALA A 207 11.81 4.26 0.10
C ALA A 207 11.38 2.80 -0.02
N LYS A 208 10.14 2.54 -0.46
CA LYS A 208 9.67 1.17 -0.64
C LYS A 208 10.39 0.46 -1.77
N LEU A 209 10.74 1.16 -2.85
CA LEU A 209 11.59 0.60 -3.90
C LEU A 209 12.99 0.25 -3.37
N ALA A 210 13.56 1.03 -2.47
CA ALA A 210 14.85 0.70 -1.85
C ALA A 210 14.75 -0.52 -0.91
N GLU A 211 13.64 -0.67 -0.18
CA GLU A 211 13.36 -1.84 0.67
C GLU A 211 13.18 -3.12 -0.15
N ASP A 212 12.29 -3.09 -1.14
CA ASP A 212 11.92 -4.30 -1.87
C ASP A 212 12.80 -4.57 -3.07
N ASN A 213 13.40 -3.54 -3.69
CA ASN A 213 14.18 -3.61 -4.94
C ASN A 213 13.43 -4.25 -6.13
N CYS A 214 12.10 -4.20 -6.14
CA CYS A 214 11.25 -4.76 -7.19
C CYS A 214 11.04 -3.80 -8.37
N LYS A 215 12.10 -3.47 -9.12
CA LYS A 215 12.04 -2.46 -10.22
C LYS A 215 11.09 -2.87 -11.33
N CYS A 216 11.00 -4.16 -11.67
CA CYS A 216 10.08 -4.67 -12.67
C CYS A 216 8.61 -4.41 -12.31
N ALA A 217 8.23 -4.61 -11.04
CA ALA A 217 6.88 -4.31 -10.58
C ALA A 217 6.59 -2.80 -10.65
N TYR A 218 7.55 -1.97 -10.23
CA TYR A 218 7.43 -0.51 -10.34
C TYR A 218 7.34 -0.03 -11.79
N ALA A 219 8.02 -0.68 -12.74
CA ALA A 219 7.90 -0.37 -14.16
C ALA A 219 6.48 -0.66 -14.69
N GLN A 220 5.81 -1.71 -14.21
CA GLN A 220 4.40 -1.96 -14.55
C GLN A 220 3.48 -0.86 -14.01
N ILE A 221 3.72 -0.37 -12.78
CA ILE A 221 2.98 0.76 -12.23
C ILE A 221 3.20 2.02 -13.07
N VAL A 222 4.44 2.33 -13.47
CA VAL A 222 4.73 3.47 -14.36
C VAL A 222 3.99 3.36 -15.69
N LYS A 223 4.01 2.18 -16.32
CA LYS A 223 3.27 1.91 -17.56
C LYS A 223 1.77 2.11 -17.36
N ALA A 224 1.22 1.62 -16.25
CA ALA A 224 -0.20 1.79 -15.93
C ALA A 224 -0.58 3.26 -15.72
N ILE A 225 0.24 4.04 -15.01
CA ILE A 225 0.05 5.49 -14.82
C ILE A 225 0.06 6.20 -16.17
N LYS A 226 1.08 5.95 -17.01
CA LYS A 226 1.20 6.57 -18.33
C LYS A 226 -0.01 6.31 -19.23
N SER A 227 -0.60 5.11 -19.15
CA SER A 227 -1.74 4.73 -19.99
C SER A 227 -3.11 5.08 -19.41
N ASN A 228 -3.25 5.22 -18.09
CA ASN A 228 -4.56 5.32 -17.43
C ASN A 228 -4.72 6.55 -16.53
N ALA A 229 -3.65 7.28 -16.25
CA ALA A 229 -3.64 8.42 -15.34
C ALA A 229 -2.94 9.63 -15.98
N PRO A 230 -3.50 10.20 -17.07
CA PRO A 230 -2.84 11.27 -17.82
C PRO A 230 -2.56 12.54 -17.00
N ILE A 231 -3.43 12.93 -16.06
CA ILE A 231 -3.19 14.10 -15.18
C ILE A 231 -1.97 13.83 -14.31
N LEU A 232 -1.91 12.67 -13.67
CA LEU A 232 -0.78 12.30 -12.81
C LEU A 232 0.50 12.06 -13.60
N TRP A 233 0.41 11.51 -14.80
CA TRP A 233 1.56 11.32 -15.68
C TRP A 233 2.16 12.68 -16.10
N ALA A 234 1.33 13.62 -16.53
CA ALA A 234 1.76 14.97 -16.86
C ALA A 234 2.42 15.67 -15.65
N ALA A 235 1.83 15.51 -14.46
CA ALA A 235 2.42 16.03 -13.23
C ALA A 235 3.77 15.38 -12.92
N TYR A 236 3.91 14.06 -13.09
CA TYR A 236 5.19 13.36 -12.90
C TYR A 236 6.27 13.83 -13.86
N ASP A 237 5.94 14.03 -15.14
CA ASP A 237 6.88 14.44 -16.18
C ASP A 237 7.39 15.86 -15.96
N ASN A 238 6.52 16.74 -15.46
CA ASN A 238 6.87 18.12 -15.11
C ASN A 238 7.74 18.26 -13.85
N LEU A 239 7.89 17.21 -13.03
CA LEU A 239 8.78 17.24 -11.87
C LEU A 239 10.23 17.02 -12.30
N THR A 240 11.10 17.94 -11.91
CA THR A 240 12.56 17.77 -12.00
C THR A 240 13.03 16.58 -11.15
N THR A 241 14.21 16.05 -11.47
CA THR A 241 14.87 14.99 -10.70
C THR A 241 14.98 15.35 -9.21
N ASP A 242 15.33 16.60 -8.89
CA ASP A 242 15.47 17.05 -7.51
C ASP A 242 14.14 17.17 -6.78
N GLN A 243 13.07 17.59 -7.47
CA GLN A 243 11.72 17.58 -6.90
C GLN A 243 11.25 16.14 -6.64
N LYS A 244 11.48 15.21 -7.58
CA LYS A 244 11.16 13.78 -7.39
C LYS A 244 11.87 13.23 -6.15
N LYS A 245 13.18 13.50 -6.00
CA LYS A 245 13.96 13.11 -4.81
C LYS A 245 13.41 13.73 -3.52
N LYS A 246 13.15 15.03 -3.49
CA LYS A 246 12.60 15.73 -2.32
C LYS A 246 11.23 15.19 -1.91
N CYS A 247 10.39 14.85 -2.88
CA CYS A 247 9.10 14.21 -2.63
C CYS A 247 9.22 12.72 -2.28
N GLY A 248 10.40 12.09 -2.39
CA GLY A 248 10.56 10.65 -2.16
C GLY A 248 9.90 9.78 -3.24
N ILE A 249 9.83 10.29 -4.47
CA ILE A 249 9.34 9.60 -5.65
C ILE A 249 10.51 8.88 -6.34
N ALA A 250 10.32 7.61 -6.68
CA ALA A 250 11.31 6.81 -7.36
C ALA A 250 11.66 7.37 -8.74
N LEU A 251 12.95 7.40 -9.05
CA LEU A 251 13.47 7.74 -10.37
C LEU A 251 13.52 6.45 -11.20
N LEU A 252 12.49 6.27 -12.04
CA LEU A 252 12.38 5.11 -12.90
C LEU A 252 12.53 5.60 -14.34
N GLN A 253 13.34 4.88 -15.12
CA GLN A 253 13.38 5.09 -16.56
C GLN A 253 12.09 4.50 -17.14
N ALA A 254 11.33 5.33 -17.84
CA ALA A 254 10.07 4.96 -18.49
C ALA A 254 10.32 4.37 -19.89
#